data_AF-T1ED24-F1
#
_entry.id   AF-T1ED24-F1
#
_cell.length_a   1.000
_cell.length_b   1.000
_cell.length_c   1.000
_cell.angle_alpha   90.00
_cell.angle_beta   90.00
_cell.angle_gamma   90.00
#
_symmetry.space_group_name_H-M   'P 1'
#
loop_
_entity.id
_entity.type
_entity.pdbx_description
1 polymer ?
#
loop_
_entity_poly.entity_id
_entity_poly.type
_entity_poly.pdbx_seq_one_letter_code
_entity_poly.pdbx_strand_id
1 'polypeptide(L)'
;MAEQLSNNETETKQQNGDGVHNQILGSADVQLKSSLLVVVGEPFNVEQKDLILERIVIELSAWDVDQSKCDLNQQLSSCSAFQSSNQEAEKRFEHESPELHASILINPSLESTVATVTDFLTRPSTYKYLLHSGPVLQNNGAWLLQDGAFTFHHFQEIVKKLDLQGGEGSVVGDVSLVEKFADWNDALLSKLAPKLKLRLSRPATSLKDETGLIKFSDNISTYLKPFSVADRMKPGDSIGSLNFEQPTCYIFPAGQGTSLVFGIEGFTMLIDGGYKRSCTFWEFVRHLNRIDCMMISRLTYDNIFGLLSFFEKKSTEKGGPDVGVVMLNVGDTRHKTPNPVANNNNGASGHTTSGLIVSIAEEGRLLAEHMSITHLAPPQPVIGSTVHPISLYYKVGHGSLDMYVISPTYDSKELKDYLNQWSKVVDSYKGGIPLVDHLSVSFALL
;
A
#
# COMPACT_ATOMS: atom_id res chain seq x y z
N MET A 1 68.12 52.53 24.21
CA MET A 1 67.91 51.35 25.08
C MET A 1 67.28 50.28 24.21
N ALA A 2 67.98 49.37 23.49
CA ALA A 2 69.22 48.61 23.76
C ALA A 2 69.12 47.94 25.14
N GLU A 3 69.16 46.62 25.38
CA GLU A 3 69.60 45.37 24.72
C GLU A 3 68.68 44.22 25.24
N GLN A 4 68.35 43.13 24.53
CA GLN A 4 69.11 41.89 24.27
C GLN A 4 69.81 41.21 25.48
N LEU A 5 69.81 39.86 25.44
CA LEU A 5 70.64 38.83 26.12
C LEU A 5 69.78 37.85 26.96
N SER A 6 69.91 36.51 26.88
CA SER A 6 70.86 35.66 26.14
C SER A 6 70.43 34.18 26.17
N ASN A 7 70.75 33.47 25.07
CA ASN A 7 71.35 32.13 24.91
C ASN A 7 70.81 30.93 25.71
N ASN A 8 70.25 29.89 25.08
CA ASN A 8 70.89 28.78 24.32
C ASN A 8 71.99 28.02 25.10
N GLU A 9 71.72 26.75 25.41
CA GLU A 9 72.72 25.68 25.28
C GLU A 9 72.05 24.30 25.11
N THR A 10 72.57 23.59 24.11
CA THR A 10 72.25 22.26 23.59
C THR A 10 73.25 21.27 24.17
N GLU A 11 72.83 20.06 24.54
CA GLU A 11 73.55 18.77 24.34
C GLU A 11 72.78 17.64 25.08
N THR A 12 72.77 16.33 24.79
CA THR A 12 72.85 15.41 23.62
C THR A 12 73.15 14.02 24.22
N LYS A 13 72.24 13.02 24.07
CA LYS A 13 72.45 11.53 24.13
C LYS A 13 72.91 10.94 25.50
N GLN A 14 72.65 9.69 25.92
CA GLN A 14 72.35 8.42 25.26
C GLN A 14 71.88 7.34 26.29
N GLN A 15 70.88 6.52 25.89
CA GLN A 15 70.73 5.04 26.05
C GLN A 15 70.44 4.28 27.37
N ASN A 16 69.62 3.23 27.15
CA ASN A 16 69.24 2.03 27.92
C ASN A 16 68.15 2.25 28.99
N GLY A 17 66.99 1.61 29.00
CA GLY A 17 66.50 0.40 28.33
C GLY A 17 65.81 -0.44 29.41
N ASP A 18 64.48 -0.57 29.36
CA ASP A 18 63.73 -1.74 29.85
C ASP A 18 62.23 -1.58 29.54
N GLY A 19 61.68 -2.63 28.95
CA GLY A 19 60.31 -2.67 28.43
C GLY A 19 59.26 -2.84 29.52
N VAL A 20 58.14 -2.14 29.34
CA VAL A 20 56.85 -2.53 29.93
C VAL A 20 55.78 -2.33 28.87
N HIS A 21 55.16 -3.44 28.50
CA HIS A 21 53.85 -3.51 27.84
C HIS A 21 52.88 -2.48 28.40
N ASN A 22 52.19 -1.73 27.53
CA ASN A 22 50.76 -1.53 27.74
C ASN A 22 50.04 -1.19 26.43
N GLN A 23 49.37 -2.23 25.93
CA GLN A 23 47.99 -2.22 25.47
C GLN A 23 47.61 -1.17 24.42
N ILE A 24 47.70 -1.64 23.18
CA ILE A 24 46.71 -1.40 22.13
C ILE A 24 45.33 -1.33 22.80
N LEU A 25 44.69 -0.15 22.76
CA LEU A 25 43.26 -0.01 23.01
C LEU A 25 42.55 -1.01 22.09
N GLY A 26 42.07 -2.09 22.69
CA GLY A 26 41.27 -3.07 22.00
C GLY A 26 40.13 -2.37 21.29
N SER A 27 39.93 -2.72 20.02
CA SER A 27 38.63 -2.65 19.40
C SER A 27 37.63 -3.22 20.41
N ALA A 28 36.83 -2.36 21.03
CA ALA A 28 35.62 -2.82 21.67
C ALA A 28 34.86 -3.55 20.55
N ASP A 29 34.76 -4.87 20.65
CA ASP A 29 33.89 -5.67 19.80
C ASP A 29 32.49 -5.09 20.01
N VAL A 30 32.07 -4.17 19.14
CA VAL A 30 30.70 -3.66 19.14
C VAL A 30 29.88 -4.85 18.70
N GLN A 31 29.33 -5.58 19.66
CA GLN A 31 28.45 -6.69 19.39
C GLN A 31 27.26 -6.15 18.60
N LEU A 32 27.26 -6.43 17.30
CA LEU A 32 26.22 -5.98 16.39
C LEU A 32 24.90 -6.66 16.79
N LYS A 33 23.85 -5.85 16.94
CA LYS A 33 22.50 -6.32 17.28
C LYS A 33 21.85 -6.99 16.07
N SER A 34 20.88 -7.86 16.33
CA SER A 34 19.91 -8.28 15.34
C SER A 34 18.88 -7.18 15.12
N SER A 35 18.37 -7.03 13.89
CA SER A 35 17.31 -6.07 13.57
C SER A 35 16.04 -6.77 13.06
N LEU A 36 14.90 -6.35 13.58
CA LEU A 36 13.57 -6.78 13.16
C LEU A 36 12.78 -5.56 12.66
N LEU A 37 12.16 -5.67 11.49
CA LEU A 37 11.16 -4.73 11.00
C LEU A 37 9.87 -5.49 10.70
N VAL A 38 8.78 -5.09 11.36
CA VAL A 38 7.44 -5.62 11.11
C VAL A 38 6.56 -4.50 10.55
N VAL A 39 6.04 -4.69 9.34
CA VAL A 39 5.11 -3.79 8.67
C VAL A 39 3.73 -4.45 8.66
N VAL A 40 2.78 -3.86 9.37
CA VAL A 40 1.42 -4.40 9.50
C VAL A 40 0.44 -3.55 8.71
N GLY A 41 -0.17 -4.14 7.67
CA GLY A 41 -1.16 -3.49 6.83
C GLY A 41 -2.53 -3.38 7.49
N GLU A 42 -3.39 -2.52 6.95
CA GLU A 42 -4.72 -2.30 7.52
C GLU A 42 -5.74 -3.36 7.03
N PRO A 43 -6.38 -4.13 7.92
CA PRO A 43 -7.32 -5.18 7.53
C PRO A 43 -8.58 -4.65 6.85
N PHE A 44 -9.11 -5.37 5.86
CA PHE A 44 -10.36 -5.04 5.17
C PHE A 44 -11.59 -5.44 5.97
N ASN A 45 -11.48 -6.51 6.75
CA ASN A 45 -12.57 -7.04 7.56
C ASN A 45 -11.98 -7.78 8.77
N VAL A 46 -12.86 -8.33 9.61
CA VAL A 46 -12.46 -9.05 10.83
C VAL A 46 -11.65 -10.30 10.49
N GLU A 47 -12.02 -11.04 9.44
CA GLU A 47 -11.30 -12.26 9.03
C GLU A 47 -9.85 -11.95 8.61
N GLN A 48 -9.64 -10.87 7.85
CA GLN A 48 -8.30 -10.42 7.50
C GLN A 48 -7.50 -9.96 8.70
N LYS A 49 -8.14 -9.36 9.71
CA LYS A 49 -7.45 -9.01 10.96
C LYS A 49 -6.89 -10.28 11.62
N ASP A 50 -7.69 -11.34 11.72
CA ASP A 50 -7.26 -12.59 12.32
C ASP A 50 -6.12 -13.24 11.52
N LEU A 51 -6.21 -13.23 10.18
CA LEU A 51 -5.14 -13.72 9.30
C LEU A 51 -3.83 -12.93 9.42
N ILE A 52 -3.91 -11.60 9.58
CA ILE A 52 -2.72 -10.75 9.80
C ILE A 52 -2.02 -11.15 11.10
N LEU A 53 -2.80 -11.37 12.16
CA LEU A 53 -2.29 -11.73 13.49
C LEU A 53 -1.70 -13.14 13.51
N GLU A 54 -2.37 -14.10 12.87
CA GLU A 54 -1.87 -15.47 12.70
C GLU A 54 -0.56 -15.48 11.92
N ARG A 55 -0.50 -14.73 10.81
CA ARG A 55 0.70 -14.61 9.98
C ARG A 55 1.88 -14.00 10.75
N ILE A 56 1.65 -13.02 11.63
CA ILE A 56 2.72 -12.48 12.49
C ILE A 56 3.33 -13.58 13.35
N VAL A 57 2.51 -14.42 13.98
CA VAL A 57 3.01 -15.50 14.85
C VAL A 57 3.76 -16.55 14.02
N ILE A 58 3.15 -17.04 12.94
CA ILE A 58 3.75 -18.05 12.06
C ILE A 58 5.09 -17.57 11.50
N GLU A 59 5.15 -16.35 10.97
CA GLU A 59 6.34 -15.87 10.26
C GLU A 59 7.46 -15.44 11.21
N LEU A 60 7.13 -14.96 12.41
CA LEU A 60 8.15 -14.71 13.44
C LEU A 60 8.64 -16.01 14.10
N SER A 61 7.87 -17.10 14.04
CA SER A 61 8.35 -18.43 14.48
C SER A 61 9.48 -18.97 13.62
N ALA A 62 9.60 -18.49 12.37
CA ALA A 62 10.70 -18.82 11.47
C ALA A 62 12.01 -18.05 11.76
N TRP A 63 12.04 -17.24 12.83
CA TRP A 63 13.23 -16.52 13.26
C TRP A 63 14.38 -17.48 13.61
N ASP A 64 15.52 -17.31 12.96
CA ASP A 64 16.70 -18.16 13.14
C ASP A 64 17.49 -17.73 14.39
N VAL A 65 17.25 -18.41 15.51
CA VAL A 65 17.93 -18.16 16.78
C VAL A 65 19.43 -18.44 16.68
N ASP A 66 19.85 -19.44 15.89
CA ASP A 66 21.25 -19.83 15.76
C ASP A 66 22.06 -18.76 15.02
N GLN A 67 21.47 -18.19 13.96
CA GLN A 67 22.09 -17.13 13.18
C GLN A 67 22.03 -15.76 13.88
N SER A 68 20.90 -15.43 14.50
CA SER A 68 20.68 -14.15 15.16
C SER A 68 21.33 -14.05 16.55
N LYS A 69 21.58 -15.19 17.20
CA LYS A 69 21.96 -15.30 18.63
C LYS A 69 21.00 -14.57 19.57
N CYS A 70 19.74 -14.41 19.17
CA CYS A 70 18.73 -13.64 19.86
C CYS A 70 17.46 -14.48 19.99
N ASP A 71 17.00 -14.69 21.22
CA ASP A 71 15.69 -15.31 21.49
C ASP A 71 14.59 -14.27 21.30
N LEU A 72 13.98 -14.27 20.10
CA LEU A 72 12.93 -13.32 19.75
C LEU A 72 11.70 -13.43 20.68
N ASN A 73 11.34 -14.64 21.11
CA ASN A 73 10.16 -14.88 21.95
C ASN A 73 10.34 -14.21 23.32
N GLN A 74 11.54 -14.33 23.92
CA GLN A 74 11.85 -13.65 25.17
C GLN A 74 11.88 -12.12 25.01
N GLN A 75 12.54 -11.60 23.97
CA GLN A 75 12.66 -10.15 23.74
C GLN A 75 11.27 -9.49 23.55
N LEU A 76 10.41 -10.08 22.70
CA LEU A 76 9.07 -9.54 22.44
C LEU A 76 8.14 -9.64 23.64
N SER A 77 8.33 -10.62 24.54
CA SER A 77 7.55 -10.73 25.79
C SER A 77 7.76 -9.55 26.74
N SER A 78 8.92 -8.87 26.66
CA SER A 78 9.31 -7.72 27.49
C SER A 78 8.98 -6.36 26.85
N CYS A 79 8.47 -6.37 25.61
CA CYS A 79 8.16 -5.18 24.83
C CYS A 79 6.97 -4.44 25.45
N SER A 80 7.28 -3.49 26.36
CA SER A 80 6.31 -2.87 27.27
C SER A 80 6.13 -1.36 27.06
N ALA A 81 6.77 -0.76 26.06
CA ALA A 81 6.67 0.67 25.80
C ALA A 81 6.21 0.97 24.37
N PHE A 82 4.93 1.32 24.23
CA PHE A 82 4.31 1.75 22.99
C PHE A 82 4.44 3.28 22.89
N GLN A 83 5.45 3.79 22.19
CA GLN A 83 5.54 5.23 21.91
C GLN A 83 4.70 5.55 20.67
N SER A 84 3.42 5.90 20.86
CA SER A 84 2.61 6.34 19.73
C SER A 84 3.06 7.72 19.24
N SER A 85 3.60 7.81 18.02
CA SER A 85 3.73 9.09 17.32
C SER A 85 2.35 9.56 16.83
N ASN A 86 2.11 10.88 16.92
CA ASN A 86 0.84 11.57 16.66
C ASN A 86 0.44 11.64 15.19
N GLN A 87 0.07 10.51 14.58
CA GLN A 87 -0.90 10.52 13.48
C GLN A 87 -2.07 9.62 13.87
N GLU A 88 -3.30 10.08 13.67
CA GLU A 88 -4.49 9.39 14.18
C GLU A 88 -4.63 7.95 13.63
N ALA A 89 -4.01 7.65 12.48
CA ALA A 89 -4.14 6.39 11.76
C ALA A 89 -2.89 5.48 11.77
N GLU A 90 -1.67 6.01 11.66
CA GLU A 90 -0.42 5.24 11.71
C GLU A 90 0.09 5.08 13.15
N LYS A 91 0.59 3.89 13.51
CA LYS A 91 1.28 3.66 14.79
C LYS A 91 2.67 3.08 14.53
N ARG A 92 3.67 3.59 15.25
CA ARG A 92 5.04 3.13 15.21
C ARG A 92 5.48 2.71 16.60
N PHE A 93 6.21 1.62 16.70
CA PHE A 93 6.81 1.14 17.95
C PHE A 93 8.25 0.77 17.72
N GLU A 94 9.09 1.11 18.69
CA GLU A 94 10.49 0.76 18.67
C GLU A 94 10.84 0.06 19.98
N HIS A 95 11.56 -1.05 19.85
CA HIS A 95 12.15 -1.78 20.95
C HIS A 95 13.65 -1.84 20.74
N GLU A 96 14.38 -1.44 21.76
CA GLU A 96 15.82 -1.52 21.77
C GLU A 96 16.31 -2.27 23.00
N SER A 97 17.03 -3.36 22.75
CA SER A 97 17.74 -4.14 23.75
C SER A 97 19.22 -4.29 23.35
N PRO A 98 20.06 -4.89 24.19
CA PRO A 98 21.44 -5.20 23.82
C PRO A 98 21.58 -6.16 22.64
N GLU A 99 20.56 -7.01 22.40
CA GLU A 99 20.59 -8.08 21.39
C GLU A 99 19.73 -7.75 20.16
N LEU A 100 18.66 -6.98 20.34
CA LEU A 100 17.63 -6.73 19.33
C LEU A 100 17.32 -5.25 19.19
N HIS A 101 17.22 -4.80 17.95
CA HIS A 101 16.48 -3.61 17.60
C HIS A 101 15.24 -4.03 16.80
N ALA A 102 14.03 -3.74 17.31
CA ALA A 102 12.80 -4.01 16.59
C ALA A 102 12.04 -2.72 16.29
N SER A 103 11.62 -2.56 15.04
CA SER A 103 10.73 -1.49 14.59
C SER A 103 9.43 -2.10 14.09
N ILE A 104 8.30 -1.63 14.58
CA ILE A 104 6.97 -2.11 14.22
C ILE A 104 6.18 -0.93 13.67
N LEU A 105 5.67 -1.05 12.45
CA LEU A 105 4.77 -0.11 11.83
C LEU A 105 3.39 -0.74 11.70
N ILE A 106 2.34 -0.07 12.17
CA ILE A 106 0.95 -0.48 12.02
C ILE A 106 0.21 0.58 11.22
N ASN A 107 -0.45 0.13 10.15
CA ASN A 107 -1.13 0.97 9.18
C ASN A 107 -0.23 2.13 8.69
N PRO A 108 1.00 1.87 8.22
CA PRO A 108 1.88 2.95 7.82
C PRO A 108 1.48 3.58 6.50
N SER A 109 1.94 4.81 6.29
CA SER A 109 2.02 5.45 4.98
C SER A 109 3.13 4.85 4.11
N LEU A 110 3.04 5.08 2.80
CA LEU A 110 4.09 4.72 1.84
C LEU A 110 5.40 5.44 2.17
N GLU A 111 5.34 6.73 2.52
CA GLU A 111 6.52 7.51 2.89
C GLU A 111 7.21 6.95 4.14
N SER A 112 6.44 6.67 5.20
CA SER A 112 6.96 6.08 6.44
C SER A 112 7.57 4.69 6.22
N THR A 113 6.93 3.87 5.38
CA THR A 113 7.43 2.54 5.03
C THR A 113 8.75 2.64 4.27
N VAL A 114 8.85 3.50 3.25
CA VAL A 114 10.09 3.71 2.50
C VAL A 114 11.21 4.21 3.41
N ALA A 115 10.93 5.18 4.29
CA ALA A 115 11.90 5.72 5.23
C ALA A 115 12.39 4.67 6.22
N THR A 116 11.47 3.89 6.81
CA THR A 116 11.80 2.88 7.83
C THR A 116 12.49 1.66 7.22
N VAL A 117 12.10 1.22 6.02
CA VAL A 117 12.84 0.17 5.29
C VAL A 117 14.25 0.64 4.93
N THR A 118 14.40 1.91 4.54
CA THR A 118 15.73 2.49 4.27
C THR A 118 16.59 2.49 5.53
N ASP A 119 16.09 3.02 6.65
CA ASP A 119 16.80 3.02 7.94
C ASP A 119 17.12 1.60 8.43
N PHE A 120 16.16 0.70 8.31
CA PHE A 120 16.35 -0.70 8.64
C PHE A 120 17.47 -1.33 7.83
N LEU A 121 17.58 -1.03 6.53
CA LEU A 121 18.62 -1.59 5.66
C LEU A 121 19.98 -0.90 5.82
N THR A 122 20.06 0.40 6.13
CA THR A 122 21.32 1.11 6.40
C THR A 122 21.97 0.70 7.72
N ARG A 123 21.16 0.33 8.72
CA ARG A 123 21.63 0.06 10.08
C ARG A 123 22.61 -1.13 10.15
N PRO A 124 23.78 -1.02 10.80
CA PRO A 124 24.66 -2.17 11.01
C PRO A 124 23.98 -3.25 11.87
N SER A 125 23.88 -4.49 11.38
CA SER A 125 23.29 -5.62 12.11
C SER A 125 23.86 -6.94 11.61
N THR A 126 23.96 -7.93 12.49
CA THR A 126 24.39 -9.30 12.14
C THR A 126 23.32 -10.06 11.36
N TYR A 127 22.06 -9.85 11.75
CA TYR A 127 20.88 -10.50 11.16
C TYR A 127 19.75 -9.49 11.01
N LYS A 128 19.05 -9.54 9.88
CA LYS A 128 17.93 -8.64 9.56
C LYS A 128 16.71 -9.47 9.15
N TYR A 129 15.58 -9.22 9.78
CA TYR A 129 14.31 -9.85 9.42
C TYR A 129 13.28 -8.79 9.07
N LEU A 130 12.76 -8.82 7.84
CA LEU A 130 11.73 -7.92 7.37
C LEU A 130 10.45 -8.72 7.10
N LEU A 131 9.46 -8.49 7.95
CA LEU A 131 8.14 -9.08 7.87
C LEU A 131 7.13 -8.03 7.42
N HIS A 132 6.39 -8.34 6.36
CA HIS A 132 5.12 -7.68 6.06
C HIS A 132 3.97 -8.62 6.41
N SER A 133 3.00 -8.15 7.19
CA SER A 133 1.75 -8.85 7.47
C SER A 133 0.58 -7.93 7.19
N GLY A 134 -0.03 -8.09 6.02
CA GLY A 134 -1.11 -7.23 5.56
C GLY A 134 -1.59 -7.64 4.17
N PRO A 135 -2.58 -6.93 3.63
CA PRO A 135 -3.09 -7.17 2.29
C PRO A 135 -2.02 -6.91 1.21
N VAL A 136 -1.96 -7.77 0.19
CA VAL A 136 -0.99 -7.70 -0.91
C VAL A 136 -1.65 -7.88 -2.26
N LEU A 137 -1.14 -7.20 -3.28
CA LEU A 137 -1.68 -7.34 -4.64
C LEU A 137 -1.27 -8.68 -5.28
N GLN A 138 -2.25 -9.42 -5.82
CA GLN A 138 -2.06 -10.77 -6.37
C GLN A 138 -0.96 -10.90 -7.43
N ASN A 139 -0.76 -9.88 -8.27
CA ASN A 139 0.12 -9.98 -9.43
C ASN A 139 1.60 -9.66 -9.12
N ASN A 140 1.84 -8.62 -8.32
CA ASN A 140 3.18 -8.09 -8.06
C ASN A 140 3.60 -8.21 -6.58
N GLY A 141 2.70 -8.65 -5.69
CA GLY A 141 2.94 -8.71 -4.26
C GLY A 141 3.20 -7.34 -3.63
N ALA A 142 2.71 -6.25 -4.22
CA ALA A 142 2.87 -4.94 -3.60
C ALA A 142 2.05 -4.88 -2.30
N TRP A 143 2.66 -4.35 -1.24
CA TRP A 143 2.03 -4.22 0.07
C TRP A 143 1.04 -3.07 0.05
N LEU A 144 -0.22 -3.32 0.38
CA LEU A 144 -1.25 -2.28 0.44
C LEU A 144 -1.14 -1.54 1.77
N LEU A 145 -0.75 -0.27 1.70
CA LEU A 145 -0.56 0.61 2.84
C LEU A 145 -1.71 1.62 2.96
N GLN A 146 -1.63 2.55 3.91
CA GLN A 146 -2.70 3.51 4.20
C GLN A 146 -3.03 4.44 3.01
N ASP A 147 -2.02 4.83 2.23
CA ASP A 147 -2.10 5.87 1.21
C ASP A 147 -1.37 5.49 -0.10
N GLY A 148 -0.95 4.25 -0.25
CA GLY A 148 -0.33 3.75 -1.47
C GLY A 148 0.16 2.32 -1.34
N ALA A 149 0.76 1.80 -2.40
CA ALA A 149 1.33 0.46 -2.42
C ALA A 149 2.86 0.49 -2.35
N PHE A 150 3.46 -0.29 -1.44
CA PHE A 150 4.90 -0.52 -1.45
C PHE A 150 5.24 -1.65 -2.42
N THR A 151 5.82 -1.29 -3.57
CA THR A 151 6.14 -2.21 -4.66
C THR A 151 7.57 -2.73 -4.56
N PHE A 152 7.86 -3.82 -5.28
CA PHE A 152 9.24 -4.29 -5.47
C PHE A 152 10.15 -3.19 -6.04
N HIS A 153 9.64 -2.35 -6.94
CA HIS A 153 10.40 -1.21 -7.48
C HIS A 153 10.85 -0.24 -6.38
N HIS A 154 10.00 0.09 -5.40
CA HIS A 154 10.42 0.91 -4.26
C HIS A 154 11.57 0.26 -3.48
N PHE A 155 11.48 -1.06 -3.22
CA PHE A 155 12.54 -1.81 -2.57
C PHE A 155 13.85 -1.81 -3.39
N GLN A 156 13.76 -2.01 -4.70
CA GLN A 156 14.92 -1.95 -5.61
C GLN A 156 15.62 -0.59 -5.55
N GLU A 157 14.87 0.52 -5.56
CA GLU A 157 15.44 1.87 -5.48
C GLU A 157 16.12 2.14 -4.14
N ILE A 158 15.57 1.63 -3.03
CA ILE A 158 16.24 1.70 -1.72
C ILE A 158 17.57 0.93 -1.77
N VAL A 159 17.55 -0.31 -2.23
CA VAL A 159 18.74 -1.17 -2.29
C VAL A 159 19.83 -0.60 -3.20
N LYS A 160 19.47 -0.06 -4.37
CA LYS A 160 20.43 0.61 -5.27
C LYS A 160 21.07 1.83 -4.61
N LYS A 161 20.30 2.65 -3.90
CA LYS A 161 20.84 3.82 -3.18
C LYS A 161 21.85 3.41 -2.11
N LEU A 162 21.60 2.29 -1.41
CA LEU A 162 22.53 1.75 -0.42
C LEU A 162 23.85 1.28 -1.05
N ASP A 163 23.79 0.60 -2.19
CA ASP A 163 25.01 0.14 -2.87
C ASP A 163 25.86 1.31 -3.39
N LEU A 164 25.22 2.38 -3.86
CA LEU A 164 25.89 3.61 -4.29
C LEU A 164 26.54 4.41 -3.14
N GLN A 165 25.97 4.35 -1.94
CA GLN A 165 26.46 5.07 -0.76
C GLN A 165 27.54 4.30 0.01
N GLY A 166 27.76 3.01 -0.29
CA GLY A 166 28.67 2.14 0.45
C GLY A 166 30.07 1.97 -0.14
N GLY A 167 31.04 2.72 0.40
CA GLY A 167 32.46 2.32 0.47
C GLY A 167 32.67 1.02 1.27
N GLU A 168 33.91 0.52 1.32
CA GLU A 168 34.38 -0.85 1.66
C GLU A 168 33.94 -1.50 3.01
N GLY A 169 32.93 -0.99 3.72
CA GLY A 169 32.42 -1.55 4.99
C GLY A 169 30.90 -1.73 5.10
N SER A 170 30.14 -1.64 4.00
CA SER A 170 28.66 -1.56 4.07
C SER A 170 27.96 -2.92 4.07
N VAL A 171 27.36 -3.26 5.23
CA VAL A 171 26.33 -4.29 5.51
C VAL A 171 26.67 -5.74 5.12
N VAL A 172 27.41 -6.44 5.99
CA VAL A 172 27.51 -7.91 5.97
C VAL A 172 26.33 -8.49 6.78
N GLY A 173 25.11 -8.43 6.23
CA GLY A 173 23.91 -8.92 6.90
C GLY A 173 23.11 -9.85 6.00
N ASP A 174 22.58 -10.93 6.57
CA ASP A 174 21.55 -11.77 5.95
C ASP A 174 20.19 -11.09 6.19
N VAL A 175 19.46 -10.81 5.11
CA VAL A 175 18.12 -10.20 5.17
C VAL A 175 17.12 -11.24 4.71
N SER A 176 16.26 -11.67 5.63
CA SER A 176 15.14 -12.57 5.34
C SER A 176 13.85 -11.77 5.10
N LEU A 177 13.17 -12.05 3.99
CA LEU A 177 11.92 -11.43 3.54
C LEU A 177 10.80 -12.48 3.47
N VAL A 178 9.55 -12.13 3.75
CA VAL A 178 8.50 -13.15 4.01
C VAL A 178 7.60 -13.49 2.81
N GLU A 179 7.77 -12.84 1.65
CA GLU A 179 6.78 -12.95 0.54
C GLU A 179 7.31 -13.52 -0.75
N LYS A 180 6.54 -14.45 -1.34
CA LYS A 180 6.81 -15.02 -2.66
C LYS A 180 5.70 -14.65 -3.64
N PHE A 181 5.98 -13.68 -4.50
CA PHE A 181 5.16 -13.30 -5.66
C PHE A 181 6.02 -13.23 -6.91
N ALA A 182 5.44 -12.97 -8.09
CA ALA A 182 6.21 -12.91 -9.33
C ALA A 182 7.41 -11.95 -9.23
N ASP A 183 7.20 -10.78 -8.65
CA ASP A 183 8.25 -9.77 -8.47
C ASP A 183 9.12 -10.02 -7.22
N TRP A 184 8.56 -10.67 -6.19
CA TRP A 184 9.28 -11.05 -4.97
C TRP A 184 9.79 -12.49 -5.07
N ASN A 185 10.98 -12.68 -5.63
CA ASN A 185 11.61 -14.00 -5.73
C ASN A 185 13.13 -13.96 -5.48
N ASP A 186 13.67 -15.08 -5.01
CA ASP A 186 15.10 -15.22 -4.65
C ASP A 186 16.05 -14.88 -5.83
N ALA A 187 15.65 -15.18 -7.06
CA ALA A 187 16.47 -14.93 -8.25
C ALA A 187 16.59 -13.44 -8.60
N LEU A 188 15.55 -12.64 -8.33
CA LEU A 188 15.60 -11.19 -8.46
C LEU A 188 16.32 -10.56 -7.27
N LEU A 189 16.01 -10.99 -6.04
CA LEU A 189 16.63 -10.46 -4.82
C LEU A 189 18.15 -10.63 -4.81
N SER A 190 18.65 -11.81 -5.18
CA SER A 190 20.10 -12.09 -5.26
C SER A 190 20.85 -11.23 -6.28
N LYS A 191 20.16 -10.70 -7.30
CA LYS A 191 20.75 -9.81 -8.31
C LYS A 191 20.79 -8.34 -7.88
N LEU A 192 19.96 -7.93 -6.91
CA LEU A 192 19.78 -6.51 -6.57
C LEU A 192 20.95 -5.90 -5.82
N ALA A 193 21.53 -6.64 -4.89
CA ALA A 193 22.70 -6.20 -4.14
C ALA A 193 23.58 -7.41 -3.82
N PRO A 194 24.62 -7.68 -4.62
CA PRO A 194 25.53 -8.80 -4.37
C PRO A 194 26.20 -8.77 -2.99
N LYS A 195 26.31 -7.59 -2.38
CA LYS A 195 26.87 -7.39 -1.03
C LYS A 195 25.90 -7.77 0.09
N LEU A 196 24.57 -7.74 -0.16
CA LEU A 196 23.54 -8.13 0.79
C LEU A 196 23.06 -9.55 0.47
N LYS A 197 23.11 -10.47 1.45
CA LYS A 197 22.52 -11.79 1.28
C LYS A 197 21.01 -11.68 1.50
N LEU A 198 20.29 -11.26 0.47
CA LEU A 198 18.82 -11.18 0.47
C LEU A 198 18.23 -12.55 0.13
N ARG A 199 17.33 -13.06 0.98
CA ARG A 199 16.61 -14.32 0.73
C ARG A 199 15.16 -14.23 1.20
N LEU A 200 14.28 -14.97 0.55
CA LEU A 200 12.95 -15.22 1.10
C LEU A 200 13.06 -16.24 2.23
N SER A 201 12.53 -15.87 3.40
CA SER A 201 12.32 -16.78 4.51
C SER A 201 11.41 -17.91 4.06
N ARG A 202 11.67 -19.11 4.57
CA ARG A 202 10.77 -20.25 4.45
C ARG A 202 10.17 -20.46 5.83
N PRO A 203 8.86 -20.71 5.96
CA PRO A 203 8.28 -21.08 7.23
C PRO A 203 9.05 -22.28 7.77
N ALA A 204 9.80 -22.07 8.86
CA ALA A 204 10.53 -23.13 9.54
C ALA A 204 9.70 -23.60 10.74
N THR A 205 9.86 -24.88 11.09
CA THR A 205 9.14 -25.55 12.18
C THR A 205 9.27 -24.81 13.52
N SER A 206 8.11 -24.56 14.12
CA SER A 206 7.79 -23.93 15.41
C SER A 206 8.95 -23.73 16.40
N LEU A 207 9.08 -22.51 16.90
CA LEU A 207 9.73 -22.25 18.19
C LEU A 207 9.10 -23.16 19.26
N LYS A 208 9.90 -23.63 20.23
CA LYS A 208 9.40 -24.53 21.30
C LYS A 208 8.40 -23.86 22.24
N ASP A 209 8.42 -22.53 22.32
CA ASP A 209 7.48 -21.69 23.07
C ASP A 209 7.15 -20.45 22.23
N GLU A 210 5.87 -20.20 22.02
CA GLU A 210 5.33 -19.08 21.22
C GLU A 210 4.60 -18.05 22.10
N THR A 211 4.65 -18.19 23.44
CA THR A 211 3.88 -17.34 24.37
C THR A 211 4.19 -15.85 24.23
N GLY A 212 5.45 -15.49 23.98
CA GLY A 212 5.87 -14.11 23.73
C GLY A 212 5.37 -13.58 22.39
N LEU A 213 5.40 -14.40 21.34
CA LEU A 213 4.84 -14.06 20.02
C LEU A 213 3.32 -13.86 20.07
N ILE A 214 2.60 -14.71 20.80
CA ILE A 214 1.15 -14.60 20.99
C ILE A 214 0.82 -13.29 21.73
N LYS A 215 1.51 -12.99 22.84
CA LYS A 215 1.32 -11.72 23.56
C LYS A 215 1.62 -10.50 22.69
N PHE A 216 2.64 -10.59 21.85
CA PHE A 216 3.00 -9.53 20.91
C PHE A 216 1.89 -9.33 19.85
N SER A 217 1.37 -10.43 19.29
CA SER A 217 0.24 -10.40 18.35
C SER A 217 -1.03 -9.84 18.99
N ASP A 218 -1.37 -10.27 20.20
CA ASP A 218 -2.48 -9.73 20.99
C ASP A 218 -2.35 -8.23 21.22
N ASN A 219 -1.14 -7.75 21.46
CA ASN A 219 -0.88 -6.33 21.61
C ASN A 219 -1.13 -5.55 20.31
N ILE A 220 -0.61 -6.05 19.18
CA ILE A 220 -0.88 -5.49 17.84
C ILE A 220 -2.39 -5.47 17.55
N SER A 221 -3.12 -6.51 17.97
CA SER A 221 -4.58 -6.60 17.79
C SER A 221 -5.36 -5.43 18.39
N THR A 222 -4.85 -4.81 19.46
CA THR A 222 -5.48 -3.63 20.09
C THR A 222 -5.46 -2.39 19.21
N TYR A 223 -4.49 -2.30 18.29
CA TYR A 223 -4.32 -1.17 17.36
C TYR A 223 -4.91 -1.46 15.97
N LEU A 224 -5.10 -2.73 15.62
CA LEU A 224 -5.72 -3.12 14.35
C LEU A 224 -7.24 -2.99 14.39
N LYS A 225 -7.73 -1.97 13.67
CA LYS A 225 -9.16 -1.75 13.45
C LYS A 225 -9.53 -2.15 12.02
N PRO A 226 -10.39 -3.16 11.83
CA PRO A 226 -10.96 -3.48 10.52
C PRO A 226 -11.57 -2.24 9.87
N PHE A 227 -11.47 -2.16 8.55
CA PHE A 227 -12.17 -1.14 7.78
C PHE A 227 -13.67 -1.48 7.74
N SER A 228 -14.50 -0.47 7.94
CA SER A 228 -15.97 -0.57 7.86
C SER A 228 -16.47 0.73 7.20
N VAL A 229 -17.17 0.59 6.07
CA VAL A 229 -17.71 1.74 5.33
C VAL A 229 -18.68 2.52 6.19
N ALA A 230 -19.56 1.83 6.92
CA ALA A 230 -20.56 2.44 7.79
C ALA A 230 -19.91 3.28 8.91
N ASP A 231 -18.82 2.78 9.51
CA ASP A 231 -18.16 3.46 10.62
C ASP A 231 -17.30 4.66 10.18
N ARG A 232 -16.73 4.60 8.97
CA ARG A 232 -15.75 5.57 8.48
C ARG A 232 -16.33 6.65 7.58
N MET A 233 -17.48 6.40 6.97
CA MET A 233 -18.15 7.34 6.09
C MET A 233 -19.47 7.77 6.72
N LYS A 234 -19.56 9.04 7.12
CA LYS A 234 -20.75 9.58 7.79
C LYS A 234 -22.00 9.46 6.90
N PRO A 235 -23.19 9.22 7.45
CA PRO A 235 -24.44 9.18 6.68
C PRO A 235 -24.72 10.50 5.96
N GLY A 236 -25.32 10.44 4.76
CA GLY A 236 -25.74 11.63 4.01
C GLY A 236 -27.01 12.24 4.57
N ASP A 237 -26.93 12.92 5.72
CA ASP A 237 -28.05 13.68 6.30
C ASP A 237 -28.14 15.05 5.59
N SER A 238 -28.86 15.10 4.48
CA SER A 238 -28.97 16.28 3.61
C SER A 238 -29.69 17.45 4.30
N ILE A 239 -28.95 18.30 5.02
CA ILE A 239 -29.43 19.60 5.55
C ILE A 239 -28.99 20.78 4.64
N GLY A 240 -28.17 20.54 3.62
CA GLY A 240 -27.77 21.56 2.65
C GLY A 240 -27.59 20.98 1.25
N SER A 241 -28.09 21.70 0.24
CA SER A 241 -27.88 21.41 -1.18
C SER A 241 -26.77 22.33 -1.68
N LEU A 242 -25.61 21.75 -1.97
CA LEU A 242 -24.53 22.46 -2.64
C LEU A 242 -24.90 22.61 -4.13
N ASN A 243 -24.81 23.83 -4.64
CA ASN A 243 -25.02 24.16 -6.05
C ASN A 243 -23.82 24.95 -6.56
N PHE A 244 -23.44 24.71 -7.82
CA PHE A 244 -22.36 25.43 -8.48
C PHE A 244 -22.93 26.64 -9.25
N GLU A 245 -22.43 27.83 -8.98
CA GLU A 245 -22.81 29.05 -9.72
C GLU A 245 -21.86 29.34 -10.90
N GLN A 246 -20.63 28.83 -10.82
CA GLN A 246 -19.58 29.00 -11.82
C GLN A 246 -18.88 27.66 -12.07
N PRO A 247 -18.25 27.46 -13.24
CA PRO A 247 -17.41 26.29 -13.49
C PRO A 247 -16.34 26.14 -12.43
N THR A 248 -16.44 25.08 -11.64
CA THR A 248 -15.61 24.83 -10.47
C THR A 248 -15.09 23.40 -10.50
N CYS A 249 -13.84 23.23 -10.07
CA CYS A 249 -13.19 21.93 -9.98
C CYS A 249 -12.64 21.74 -8.56
N TYR A 250 -13.11 20.71 -7.88
CA TYR A 250 -12.60 20.26 -6.59
C TYR A 250 -11.73 19.03 -6.78
N ILE A 251 -10.52 19.06 -6.24
CA ILE A 251 -9.58 17.94 -6.27
C ILE A 251 -9.50 17.35 -4.86
N PHE A 252 -9.65 16.03 -4.76
CA PHE A 252 -9.60 15.29 -3.51
C PHE A 252 -8.42 14.32 -3.54
N PRO A 253 -7.24 14.73 -3.02
CA PRO A 253 -6.07 13.86 -2.92
C PRO A 253 -6.37 12.64 -2.06
N ALA A 254 -6.00 11.45 -2.53
CA ALA A 254 -6.32 10.18 -1.88
C ALA A 254 -5.10 9.27 -1.73
N GLY A 255 -3.89 9.82 -1.56
CA GLY A 255 -2.64 9.05 -1.55
C GLY A 255 -2.09 8.88 -2.97
N GLN A 256 -1.68 7.66 -3.32
CA GLN A 256 -1.42 7.27 -4.71
C GLN A 256 -2.75 7.17 -5.45
N GLY A 257 -3.35 8.30 -5.80
CA GLY A 257 -4.66 8.34 -6.44
C GLY A 257 -5.35 9.67 -6.17
N THR A 258 -6.33 10.01 -7.00
CA THR A 258 -7.08 11.27 -6.87
C THR A 258 -8.50 11.05 -7.36
N SER A 259 -9.43 11.77 -6.74
CA SER A 259 -10.77 11.96 -7.28
C SER A 259 -11.01 13.44 -7.53
N LEU A 260 -11.89 13.75 -8.47
CA LEU A 260 -12.17 15.12 -8.90
C LEU A 260 -13.68 15.30 -9.04
N VAL A 261 -14.20 16.42 -8.54
CA VAL A 261 -15.57 16.85 -8.83
C VAL A 261 -15.52 18.12 -9.66
N PHE A 262 -16.03 18.03 -10.87
CA PHE A 262 -16.27 19.16 -11.76
C PHE A 262 -17.75 19.55 -11.67
N GLY A 263 -18.04 20.83 -11.49
CA GLY A 263 -19.40 21.34 -11.39
C GLY A 263 -19.58 22.63 -12.16
N ILE A 264 -20.68 22.70 -12.91
CA ILE A 264 -21.23 23.92 -13.51
C ILE A 264 -22.68 24.07 -13.05
N GLU A 265 -23.31 25.18 -13.37
CA GLU A 265 -24.72 25.41 -13.00
C GLU A 265 -25.64 24.32 -13.58
N GLY A 266 -26.18 23.47 -12.69
CA GLY A 266 -27.09 22.39 -13.06
C GLY A 266 -26.43 21.14 -13.65
N PHE A 267 -25.10 20.98 -13.56
CA PHE A 267 -24.42 19.75 -13.93
C PHE A 267 -23.20 19.47 -13.05
N THR A 268 -23.10 18.23 -12.58
CA THR A 268 -21.97 17.75 -11.78
C THR A 268 -21.38 16.47 -12.35
N MET A 269 -20.05 16.44 -12.48
CA MET A 269 -19.28 15.28 -12.89
C MET A 269 -18.29 14.86 -11.79
N LEU A 270 -18.34 13.60 -11.36
CA LEU A 270 -17.34 12.98 -10.50
C LEU A 270 -16.39 12.14 -11.35
N ILE A 271 -15.08 12.29 -11.15
CA ILE A 271 -14.05 11.53 -11.85
C ILE A 271 -13.26 10.76 -10.80
N ASP A 272 -13.24 9.44 -10.93
CA ASP A 272 -12.49 8.51 -10.08
C ASP A 272 -12.87 8.56 -8.58
N GLY A 273 -12.42 7.55 -7.82
CA GLY A 273 -12.63 7.39 -6.39
C GLY A 273 -11.38 7.51 -5.53
N GLY A 274 -10.19 7.36 -6.13
CA GLY A 274 -8.91 7.43 -5.43
C GLY A 274 -8.57 6.19 -4.59
N TYR A 275 -7.35 6.14 -4.04
CA TYR A 275 -6.79 4.95 -3.38
C TYR A 275 -7.38 4.69 -1.99
N LYS A 276 -7.67 5.74 -1.22
CA LYS A 276 -8.21 5.57 0.14
C LYS A 276 -9.57 4.86 0.12
N ARG A 277 -9.68 3.80 0.92
CA ARG A 277 -10.94 3.08 1.15
C ARG A 277 -12.05 3.99 1.69
N SER A 278 -11.74 4.87 2.64
CA SER A 278 -12.65 5.96 2.97
C SER A 278 -12.57 7.02 1.86
N CYS A 279 -13.51 6.97 0.91
CA CYS A 279 -13.46 7.86 -0.24
C CYS A 279 -13.49 9.34 0.19
N THR A 280 -12.48 10.09 -0.23
CA THR A 280 -12.18 11.44 0.29
C THR A 280 -13.18 12.48 -0.16
N PHE A 281 -13.79 12.27 -1.34
CA PHE A 281 -14.83 13.14 -1.89
C PHE A 281 -16.18 12.99 -1.17
N TRP A 282 -16.38 11.94 -0.35
CA TRP A 282 -17.68 11.66 0.28
C TRP A 282 -18.19 12.81 1.15
N GLU A 283 -17.32 13.39 1.98
CA GLU A 283 -17.71 14.50 2.87
C GLU A 283 -18.22 15.72 2.08
N PHE A 284 -17.82 15.86 0.82
CA PHE A 284 -18.32 16.87 -0.09
C PHE A 284 -19.59 16.42 -0.81
N VAL A 285 -19.53 15.29 -1.54
CA VAL A 285 -20.63 14.87 -2.43
C VAL A 285 -21.90 14.47 -1.69
N ARG A 286 -21.81 14.09 -0.40
CA ARG A 286 -22.99 13.85 0.45
C ARG A 286 -23.94 15.05 0.55
N HIS A 287 -23.48 16.26 0.22
CA HIS A 287 -24.25 17.50 0.20
C HIS A 287 -24.74 17.89 -1.20
N LEU A 288 -24.39 17.12 -2.23
CA LEU A 288 -24.95 17.28 -3.57
C LEU A 288 -26.30 16.59 -3.64
N ASN A 289 -27.23 17.17 -4.42
CA ASN A 289 -28.48 16.48 -4.74
C ASN A 289 -28.21 15.33 -5.74
N ARG A 290 -27.30 15.56 -6.69
CA ARG A 290 -27.03 14.65 -7.79
C ARG A 290 -25.60 14.78 -8.30
N ILE A 291 -25.04 13.64 -8.70
CA ILE A 291 -23.89 13.51 -9.58
C ILE A 291 -24.45 13.10 -10.95
N ASP A 292 -24.47 14.00 -11.92
CA ASP A 292 -25.07 13.74 -13.23
C ASP A 292 -24.27 12.70 -14.01
N CYS A 293 -22.95 12.81 -13.98
CA CYS A 293 -22.04 11.88 -14.63
C CYS A 293 -20.91 11.46 -13.68
N MET A 294 -20.65 10.17 -13.58
CA MET A 294 -19.45 9.65 -12.94
C MET A 294 -18.57 9.02 -14.00
N MET A 295 -17.30 9.40 -14.10
CA MET A 295 -16.32 8.79 -14.99
C MET A 295 -15.33 8.00 -14.15
N ILE A 296 -15.19 6.71 -14.45
CA ILE A 296 -14.15 5.86 -13.89
C ILE A 296 -13.10 5.69 -14.97
N SER A 297 -12.00 6.43 -14.84
CA SER A 297 -10.94 6.47 -15.85
C SER A 297 -10.21 5.14 -15.89
N ARG A 298 -9.94 4.51 -14.74
CA ARG A 298 -9.10 3.31 -14.61
C ARG A 298 -9.60 2.38 -13.51
N LEU A 299 -9.50 1.06 -13.71
CA LEU A 299 -9.80 0.05 -12.68
C LEU A 299 -8.50 -0.49 -12.08
N THR A 300 -7.89 0.30 -11.23
CA THR A 300 -6.55 0.15 -10.65
C THR A 300 -6.66 0.16 -9.12
N TYR A 301 -5.63 -0.34 -8.42
CA TYR A 301 -5.57 -0.22 -6.95
C TYR A 301 -5.54 1.24 -6.47
N ASP A 302 -5.09 2.16 -7.33
CA ASP A 302 -5.02 3.61 -7.10
C ASP A 302 -6.42 4.31 -7.14
N ASN A 303 -7.48 3.54 -7.44
CA ASN A 303 -8.84 4.05 -7.68
C ASN A 303 -9.97 3.17 -7.12
N ILE A 304 -9.84 1.85 -7.25
CA ILE A 304 -10.93 0.88 -7.06
C ILE A 304 -11.50 0.89 -5.65
N PHE A 305 -10.66 1.10 -4.64
CA PHE A 305 -11.05 1.03 -3.23
C PHE A 305 -12.00 2.15 -2.83
N GLY A 306 -11.72 3.39 -3.27
CA GLY A 306 -12.63 4.52 -3.02
C GLY A 306 -13.96 4.36 -3.75
N LEU A 307 -13.94 3.81 -4.97
CA LEU A 307 -15.15 3.50 -5.73
C LEU A 307 -16.01 2.44 -5.05
N LEU A 308 -15.39 1.35 -4.59
CA LEU A 308 -16.07 0.27 -3.88
C LEU A 308 -16.80 0.79 -2.65
N SER A 309 -16.12 1.54 -1.79
CA SER A 309 -16.76 2.08 -0.58
C SER A 309 -17.89 3.07 -0.88
N PHE A 310 -17.80 3.84 -1.97
CA PHE A 310 -18.89 4.70 -2.42
C PHE A 310 -20.12 3.90 -2.86
N PHE A 311 -19.95 2.88 -3.72
CA PHE A 311 -21.07 2.08 -4.21
C PHE A 311 -21.61 1.09 -3.17
N GLU A 312 -20.76 0.56 -2.29
CA GLU A 312 -21.19 -0.21 -1.12
C GLU A 312 -22.11 0.64 -0.25
N LYS A 313 -21.70 1.88 0.06
CA LYS A 313 -22.56 2.80 0.83
C LYS A 313 -23.85 3.13 0.09
N LYS A 314 -23.79 3.43 -1.22
CA LYS A 314 -24.98 3.75 -2.02
C LYS A 314 -25.95 2.56 -2.15
N SER A 315 -25.45 1.33 -2.11
CA SER A 315 -26.27 0.12 -2.17
C SER A 315 -26.90 -0.27 -0.82
N THR A 316 -26.28 0.11 0.30
CA THR A 316 -26.72 -0.25 1.67
C THR A 316 -27.53 0.84 2.36
N GLU A 317 -27.23 2.12 2.14
CA GLU A 317 -27.87 3.25 2.81
C GLU A 317 -28.74 4.09 1.85
N LYS A 318 -29.93 4.47 2.32
CA LYS A 318 -30.78 5.45 1.63
C LYS A 318 -30.33 6.86 2.05
N GLY A 319 -29.40 7.44 1.30
CA GLY A 319 -28.89 8.81 1.52
C GLY A 319 -27.79 9.20 0.54
N GLY A 320 -27.38 10.46 0.58
CA GLY A 320 -26.38 11.02 -0.34
C GLY A 320 -26.91 11.28 -1.76
N PRO A 321 -26.04 11.69 -2.70
CA PRO A 321 -26.46 12.14 -4.02
C PRO A 321 -27.03 11.01 -4.87
N ASP A 322 -27.97 11.33 -5.74
CA ASP A 322 -28.33 10.44 -6.84
C ASP A 322 -27.22 10.41 -7.88
N VAL A 323 -27.01 9.26 -8.52
CA VAL A 323 -26.02 9.10 -9.59
C VAL A 323 -26.78 8.92 -10.90
N GLY A 324 -26.52 9.79 -11.88
CA GLY A 324 -27.18 9.77 -13.18
C GLY A 324 -26.64 8.66 -14.08
N VAL A 325 -25.44 8.85 -14.61
CA VAL A 325 -24.73 7.86 -15.45
C VAL A 325 -23.35 7.57 -14.87
N VAL A 326 -22.90 6.31 -14.98
CA VAL A 326 -21.53 5.90 -14.66
C VAL A 326 -20.85 5.44 -15.93
N MET A 327 -19.85 6.15 -16.41
CA MET A 327 -19.06 5.78 -17.56
C MET A 327 -17.89 4.93 -17.10
N LEU A 328 -17.88 3.67 -17.55
CA LEU A 328 -16.85 2.71 -17.19
C LEU A 328 -16.75 1.64 -18.27
N ASN A 329 -15.52 1.26 -18.59
CA ASN A 329 -15.25 0.19 -19.53
C ASN A 329 -15.27 -1.19 -18.83
N VAL A 330 -16.48 -1.72 -18.59
CA VAL A 330 -16.71 -3.08 -18.03
C VAL A 330 -17.48 -3.95 -19.00
N GLY A 331 -17.24 -5.27 -18.95
CA GLY A 331 -18.00 -6.23 -19.75
C GLY A 331 -19.44 -6.38 -19.27
N ASP A 332 -20.34 -6.80 -20.17
CA ASP A 332 -21.75 -6.96 -19.87
C ASP A 332 -21.97 -7.97 -18.72
N THR A 333 -22.45 -7.47 -17.59
CA THR A 333 -22.73 -8.26 -16.39
C THR A 333 -24.10 -8.94 -16.42
N ARG A 334 -24.95 -8.63 -17.42
CA ARG A 334 -26.35 -9.08 -17.46
C ARG A 334 -26.53 -10.57 -17.82
N HIS A 335 -25.47 -11.26 -18.26
CA HIS A 335 -25.60 -12.62 -18.82
C HIS A 335 -24.84 -13.74 -18.10
N LYS A 336 -24.17 -13.50 -16.98
CA LYS A 336 -23.59 -14.58 -16.17
C LYS A 336 -23.53 -14.21 -14.69
N THR A 337 -24.68 -14.24 -14.02
CA THR A 337 -24.70 -14.54 -12.60
C THR A 337 -24.73 -16.07 -12.46
N PRO A 338 -23.70 -16.73 -11.89
CA PRO A 338 -23.99 -17.94 -11.14
C PRO A 338 -24.89 -17.51 -9.99
N ASN A 339 -26.09 -18.09 -9.92
CA ASN A 339 -27.13 -17.86 -8.90
C ASN A 339 -26.78 -16.92 -7.73
N PRO A 340 -27.52 -15.80 -7.55
CA PRO A 340 -27.66 -15.20 -6.23
C PRO A 340 -28.50 -16.16 -5.36
N VAL A 341 -28.40 -16.09 -4.04
CA VAL A 341 -29.13 -16.94 -3.06
C VAL A 341 -28.48 -18.31 -2.75
N ALA A 342 -27.23 -18.30 -2.29
CA ALA A 342 -26.72 -19.31 -1.33
C ALA A 342 -25.54 -18.84 -0.46
N ASN A 343 -25.14 -17.56 -0.47
CA ASN A 343 -24.05 -17.06 0.38
C ASN A 343 -24.41 -15.78 1.16
N ASN A 344 -25.71 -15.56 1.41
CA ASN A 344 -26.13 -14.67 2.49
C ASN A 344 -25.86 -15.39 3.81
N ASN A 345 -24.61 -15.25 4.29
CA ASN A 345 -24.28 -15.14 5.71
C ASN A 345 -22.79 -14.93 6.03
N ASN A 346 -21.89 -14.92 5.04
CA ASN A 346 -20.47 -14.64 5.30
C ASN A 346 -20.04 -13.46 4.44
N GLY A 347 -19.59 -12.38 5.09
CA GLY A 347 -18.78 -11.37 4.40
C GLY A 347 -17.59 -12.07 3.71
N ALA A 348 -17.17 -11.52 2.57
CA ALA A 348 -15.89 -11.83 1.93
C ALA A 348 -15.49 -13.33 1.91
N SER A 349 -16.04 -14.14 1.00
CA SER A 349 -15.38 -15.42 0.67
C SER A 349 -15.64 -15.90 -0.76
N GLY A 350 -14.73 -15.51 -1.66
CA GLY A 350 -14.40 -16.26 -2.87
C GLY A 350 -13.03 -16.91 -2.66
N HIS A 351 -13.00 -18.19 -2.32
CA HIS A 351 -11.77 -18.94 -2.03
C HIS A 351 -10.85 -19.08 -3.25
N THR A 352 -9.59 -18.64 -3.14
CA THR A 352 -8.38 -19.48 -3.31
C THR A 352 -7.15 -18.80 -2.64
N THR A 353 -6.49 -19.54 -1.74
CA THR A 353 -5.13 -19.32 -1.18
C THR A 353 -4.76 -17.91 -0.66
N SER A 354 -4.87 -17.75 0.66
CA SER A 354 -4.50 -16.59 1.52
C SER A 354 -5.43 -15.38 1.40
N GLY A 355 -6.35 -15.22 2.37
CA GLY A 355 -7.31 -14.11 2.42
C GLY A 355 -6.72 -12.70 2.54
N LEU A 356 -5.39 -12.58 2.51
CA LEU A 356 -4.65 -11.32 2.42
C LEU A 356 -4.27 -10.95 0.97
N ILE A 357 -4.46 -11.83 0.00
CA ILE A 357 -4.24 -11.51 -1.41
C ILE A 357 -5.45 -10.75 -1.96
N VAL A 358 -5.19 -9.56 -2.52
CA VAL A 358 -6.17 -8.69 -3.15
C VAL A 358 -6.05 -8.76 -4.66
N SER A 359 -7.15 -9.16 -5.31
CA SER A 359 -7.26 -9.24 -6.76
C SER A 359 -8.04 -8.05 -7.31
N ILE A 360 -7.39 -7.18 -8.09
CA ILE A 360 -8.08 -6.04 -8.72
C ILE A 360 -9.19 -6.50 -9.67
N ALA A 361 -9.05 -7.69 -10.26
CA ALA A 361 -10.09 -8.31 -11.05
C ALA A 361 -11.36 -8.53 -10.22
N GLU A 362 -11.20 -9.13 -9.04
CA GLU A 362 -12.29 -9.44 -8.12
C GLU A 362 -12.96 -8.17 -7.57
N GLU A 363 -12.15 -7.21 -7.14
CA GLU A 363 -12.62 -5.91 -6.67
C GLU A 363 -13.42 -5.18 -7.77
N GLY A 364 -12.99 -5.27 -9.03
CA GLY A 364 -13.74 -4.75 -10.18
C GLY A 364 -15.10 -5.43 -10.37
N ARG A 365 -15.21 -6.74 -10.15
CA ARG A 365 -16.50 -7.46 -10.25
C ARG A 365 -17.44 -7.06 -9.12
N LEU A 366 -16.92 -6.97 -7.90
CA LEU A 366 -17.68 -6.51 -6.73
C LEU A 366 -18.23 -5.09 -6.95
N LEU A 367 -17.41 -4.21 -7.54
CA LEU A 367 -17.87 -2.87 -7.94
C LEU A 367 -19.04 -2.94 -8.93
N ALA A 368 -18.96 -3.81 -9.94
CA ALA A 368 -20.02 -3.99 -10.92
C ALA A 368 -21.32 -4.59 -10.30
N GLU A 369 -21.18 -5.44 -9.28
CA GLU A 369 -22.31 -5.97 -8.50
C GLU A 369 -23.01 -4.86 -7.71
N HIS A 370 -22.27 -4.03 -6.96
CA HIS A 370 -22.84 -2.90 -6.24
C HIS A 370 -23.56 -1.92 -7.20
N MET A 371 -22.97 -1.63 -8.36
CA MET A 371 -23.63 -0.80 -9.39
C MET A 371 -24.94 -1.42 -9.87
N SER A 372 -24.98 -2.73 -10.10
CA SER A 372 -26.20 -3.45 -10.50
C SER A 372 -27.30 -3.36 -9.43
N ILE A 373 -26.95 -3.44 -8.14
CA ILE A 373 -27.90 -3.26 -7.02
C ILE A 373 -28.50 -1.85 -7.04
N THR A 374 -27.69 -0.84 -7.39
CA THR A 374 -28.14 0.56 -7.53
C THR A 374 -28.82 0.86 -8.87
N HIS A 375 -29.09 -0.15 -9.70
CA HIS A 375 -29.69 -0.02 -11.04
C HIS A 375 -28.88 0.83 -12.03
N LEU A 376 -27.56 0.92 -11.83
CA LEU A 376 -26.64 1.61 -12.74
C LEU A 376 -26.03 0.61 -13.71
N ALA A 377 -26.28 0.80 -15.00
CA ALA A 377 -25.68 0.01 -16.09
C ALA A 377 -24.66 0.89 -16.81
N PRO A 378 -23.35 0.74 -16.52
CA PRO A 378 -22.36 1.66 -17.06
C PRO A 378 -22.18 1.49 -18.57
N PRO A 379 -22.42 2.53 -19.40
CA PRO A 379 -22.03 2.49 -20.80
C PRO A 379 -20.50 2.42 -20.93
N GLN A 380 -20.03 1.69 -21.95
CA GLN A 380 -18.61 1.62 -22.32
C GLN A 380 -18.22 2.89 -23.10
N PRO A 381 -17.32 3.75 -22.56
CA PRO A 381 -16.84 4.92 -23.29
C PRO A 381 -15.75 4.50 -24.28
N VAL A 382 -16.13 4.32 -25.54
CA VAL A 382 -15.24 3.82 -26.61
C VAL A 382 -15.36 4.68 -27.86
N ILE A 383 -14.25 4.80 -28.59
CA ILE A 383 -14.25 5.46 -29.90
C ILE A 383 -14.73 4.47 -30.98
N GLY A 384 -15.74 4.87 -31.76
CA GLY A 384 -16.18 4.14 -32.93
C GLY A 384 -15.22 4.29 -34.13
N SER A 385 -15.73 4.11 -35.35
CA SER A 385 -14.95 4.40 -36.58
C SER A 385 -14.68 5.90 -36.79
N THR A 386 -15.46 6.75 -36.13
CA THR A 386 -15.33 8.21 -36.11
C THR A 386 -15.50 8.71 -34.68
N VAL A 387 -14.81 9.80 -34.32
CA VAL A 387 -14.94 10.43 -33.00
C VAL A 387 -16.23 11.24 -32.98
N HIS A 388 -17.20 10.80 -32.18
CA HIS A 388 -18.44 11.54 -31.94
C HIS A 388 -18.49 12.02 -30.49
N PRO A 389 -18.86 13.29 -30.24
CA PRO A 389 -19.03 13.79 -28.88
C PRO A 389 -20.19 13.10 -28.17
N ILE A 390 -20.01 12.85 -26.89
CA ILE A 390 -21.07 12.46 -25.96
C ILE A 390 -21.51 13.74 -25.23
N SER A 391 -22.69 14.25 -25.59
CA SER A 391 -23.27 15.43 -24.94
C SER A 391 -23.64 15.10 -23.51
N LEU A 392 -22.90 15.66 -22.55
CA LEU A 392 -23.13 15.47 -21.11
C LEU A 392 -24.16 16.46 -20.58
N TYR A 393 -24.17 17.69 -21.12
CA TYR A 393 -25.05 18.76 -20.67
C TYR A 393 -25.35 19.72 -21.82
N TYR A 394 -26.54 20.33 -21.79
CA TYR A 394 -26.91 21.39 -22.71
C TYR A 394 -27.83 22.39 -22.01
N LYS A 395 -27.50 23.67 -22.10
CA LYS A 395 -28.34 24.78 -21.64
C LYS A 395 -28.55 25.78 -22.76
N VAL A 396 -29.81 26.03 -23.07
CA VAL A 396 -30.22 26.99 -24.11
C VAL A 396 -29.57 28.35 -23.84
N GLY A 397 -28.92 28.91 -24.85
CA GLY A 397 -28.22 30.19 -24.78
C GLY A 397 -26.85 30.15 -24.07
N HIS A 398 -26.43 29.01 -23.52
CA HIS A 398 -25.15 28.85 -22.83
C HIS A 398 -24.23 27.82 -23.49
N GLY A 399 -24.77 26.88 -24.26
CA GLY A 399 -24.02 25.88 -25.03
C GLY A 399 -24.20 24.45 -24.51
N SER A 400 -23.34 23.56 -24.99
CA SER A 400 -23.21 22.17 -24.53
C SER A 400 -21.89 21.97 -23.80
N LEU A 401 -21.87 20.96 -22.93
CA LEU A 401 -20.64 20.33 -22.46
C LEU A 401 -20.55 18.97 -23.13
N ASP A 402 -19.53 18.79 -23.96
CA ASP A 402 -19.36 17.60 -24.77
C ASP A 402 -18.10 16.84 -24.36
N MET A 403 -18.25 15.53 -24.19
CA MET A 403 -17.13 14.63 -23.90
C MET A 403 -16.66 13.91 -25.16
N TYR A 404 -15.37 14.03 -25.45
CA TYR A 404 -14.70 13.38 -26.56
C TYR A 404 -13.82 12.25 -26.03
N VAL A 405 -14.19 11.00 -26.27
CA VAL A 405 -13.35 9.85 -25.91
C VAL A 405 -12.14 9.80 -26.85
N ILE A 406 -10.95 9.63 -26.28
CA ILE A 406 -9.63 9.57 -26.96
C ILE A 406 -9.08 8.14 -26.98
N SER A 407 -9.41 7.33 -25.97
CA SER A 407 -9.05 5.91 -25.88
C SER A 407 -9.97 5.24 -24.85
N PRO A 408 -10.35 3.97 -25.01
CA PRO A 408 -9.95 3.02 -26.07
C PRO A 408 -10.86 3.04 -27.31
N THR A 409 -10.39 2.48 -28.43
CA THR A 409 -11.18 2.27 -29.66
C THR A 409 -11.99 0.98 -29.57
N TYR A 410 -13.25 1.00 -30.02
CA TYR A 410 -14.21 -0.11 -29.93
C TYR A 410 -13.69 -1.45 -30.48
N ASP A 411 -12.90 -1.42 -31.55
CA ASP A 411 -12.43 -2.64 -32.24
C ASP A 411 -10.99 -3.05 -31.90
N SER A 412 -10.37 -2.42 -30.89
CA SER A 412 -8.99 -2.76 -30.53
C SER A 412 -8.88 -4.19 -30.04
N LYS A 413 -7.76 -4.82 -30.36
CA LYS A 413 -7.46 -6.19 -29.93
C LYS A 413 -7.41 -6.25 -28.39
N GLU A 414 -6.84 -5.22 -27.78
CA GLU A 414 -6.66 -5.07 -26.35
C GLU A 414 -8.01 -5.02 -25.61
N LEU A 415 -8.98 -4.25 -26.13
CA LEU A 415 -10.32 -4.16 -25.57
C LEU A 415 -11.06 -5.50 -25.67
N LYS A 416 -11.00 -6.15 -26.83
CA LYS A 416 -11.62 -7.47 -27.04
C LYS A 416 -11.02 -8.53 -26.12
N ASP A 417 -9.70 -8.56 -25.99
CA ASP A 417 -8.98 -9.50 -25.14
C ASP A 417 -9.33 -9.30 -23.66
N TYR A 418 -9.48 -8.05 -23.22
CA TYR A 418 -9.98 -7.73 -21.88
C TYR A 418 -11.41 -8.19 -21.66
N LEU A 419 -12.36 -7.77 -22.51
CA LEU A 419 -13.78 -8.12 -22.33
C LEU A 419 -13.99 -9.64 -22.35
N ASN A 420 -13.21 -10.35 -23.16
CA ASN A 420 -13.19 -11.80 -23.17
C ASN A 420 -12.67 -12.38 -21.85
N GLN A 421 -11.55 -11.88 -21.32
CA GLN A 421 -11.01 -12.32 -20.04
C GLN A 421 -11.93 -11.97 -18.85
N TRP A 422 -12.57 -10.80 -18.87
CA TRP A 422 -13.61 -10.40 -17.91
C TRP A 422 -14.78 -11.39 -17.91
N SER A 423 -15.26 -11.76 -19.10
CA SER A 423 -16.35 -12.74 -19.26
C SER A 423 -16.00 -14.18 -18.85
N LYS A 424 -14.70 -14.46 -18.71
CA LYS A 424 -14.12 -15.75 -18.34
C LYS A 424 -13.74 -15.83 -16.87
N VAL A 425 -13.85 -14.73 -16.11
CA VAL A 425 -13.51 -14.66 -14.68
C VAL A 425 -12.11 -15.23 -14.44
N VAL A 426 -11.11 -14.67 -15.13
CA VAL A 426 -9.73 -15.13 -14.98
C VAL A 426 -9.11 -14.61 -13.68
N ASP A 427 -8.38 -15.46 -12.96
CA ASP A 427 -7.71 -15.09 -11.70
C ASP A 427 -6.58 -14.08 -11.92
N SER A 428 -5.93 -14.14 -13.08
CA SER A 428 -4.90 -13.19 -13.48
C SER A 428 -4.99 -12.94 -14.98
N TYR A 429 -4.98 -11.66 -15.35
CA TYR A 429 -5.00 -11.25 -16.75
C TYR A 429 -3.60 -11.36 -17.34
N LYS A 430 -3.48 -11.97 -18.53
CA LYS A 430 -2.19 -12.23 -19.19
C LYS A 430 -1.92 -11.16 -20.25
N GLY A 431 -0.74 -10.52 -20.26
CA GLY A 431 -0.43 -9.49 -21.28
C GLY A 431 0.88 -8.69 -21.19
N GLY A 432 1.67 -8.77 -20.13
CA GLY A 432 2.96 -8.05 -20.02
C GLY A 432 2.87 -6.54 -19.75
N ILE A 433 1.70 -5.93 -19.90
CA ILE A 433 1.32 -4.62 -19.37
C ILE A 433 0.22 -4.87 -18.33
N PRO A 434 0.20 -4.17 -17.18
CA PRO A 434 -0.91 -4.29 -16.23
C PRO A 434 -2.23 -3.97 -16.94
N LEU A 435 -3.18 -4.92 -16.92
CA LEU A 435 -4.48 -4.81 -17.60
C LEU A 435 -5.19 -3.47 -17.36
N VAL A 436 -5.00 -2.95 -16.16
CA VAL A 436 -5.58 -1.74 -15.60
C VAL A 436 -5.17 -0.47 -16.36
N ASP A 437 -4.04 -0.50 -17.07
CA ASP A 437 -3.54 0.60 -17.91
C ASP A 437 -4.09 0.53 -19.35
N HIS A 438 -4.40 -0.68 -19.85
CA HIS A 438 -4.88 -0.91 -21.22
C HIS A 438 -6.29 -0.38 -21.52
N LEU A 439 -7.07 -0.12 -20.48
CA LEU A 439 -8.50 0.17 -20.58
C LEU A 439 -8.82 1.54 -19.98
N SER A 440 -7.77 2.30 -19.68
CA SER A 440 -7.85 3.67 -19.23
C SER A 440 -8.68 4.48 -20.23
N VAL A 441 -9.75 5.09 -19.75
CA VAL A 441 -10.55 6.01 -20.54
C VAL A 441 -9.84 7.35 -20.54
N SER A 442 -9.32 7.73 -21.70
CA SER A 442 -8.82 9.08 -21.94
C SER A 442 -9.91 9.88 -22.64
N PHE A 443 -10.16 11.10 -22.20
CA PHE A 443 -11.19 11.94 -22.78
C PHE A 443 -10.84 13.43 -22.67
N ALA A 444 -11.49 14.24 -23.51
CA ALA A 444 -11.48 15.69 -23.41
C ALA A 444 -12.91 16.19 -23.14
N LEU A 445 -13.03 17.23 -22.32
CA LEU A 445 -14.26 17.99 -22.13
C LEU A 445 -14.12 19.31 -22.87
N LEU A 446 -15.10 19.63 -23.72
CA LEU A 446 -15.16 20.88 -24.50
C LEU A 446 -16.48 21.61 -24.28
#